data_AF-A9G6A1-F1
#
_entry.id   AF-A9G6A1-F1
#
_cell.length_a   1.000
_cell.length_b   1.000
_cell.length_c   1.000
_cell.angle_alpha   90.00
_cell.angle_beta   90.00
_cell.angle_gamma   90.00
#
_symmetry.space_group_name_H-M   'P 1'
#
loop_
_entity.id
_entity.type
_entity.pdbx_description
1 polymer ?
#
loop_
_entity_poly.entity_id
_entity_poly.type
_entity_poly.pdbx_seq_one_letter_code
_entity_poly.pdbx_strand_id
1 'polypeptide(L)'
;MPAMSDADGAARARAVAEFGATLRLLRVEAGLSLRALAHRIGVSSAYLSRVEHGHDAIPTPDRLTAIAGALDLPPAVLLELGHQVEPLVSRYLERVPSAKALCVELARRNLSGPQLARVKAFIDAEFPASAAFGGRPARRLCELLTPERVVLHLSCADIEDVIDVAASRLAPPGSVLAASTLAQEILRRERESPTALGNGVAVPHAIVPGACLAAVLATLAEPLAVPTPGGAPLRLFVVLVCAEGGRAHLELLAQAARLARLGAADALCAARDPAQLIEQLAQIEAGCG
;
A
#
# COMPACT_ATOMS: atom_id res chain seq x y z
N MET A 1 -33.09 -3.74 16.92
CA MET A 1 -31.78 -3.26 16.46
C MET A 1 -31.04 -4.35 15.69
N PRO A 2 -31.41 -4.68 14.43
CA PRO A 2 -30.70 -5.69 13.61
C PRO A 2 -29.69 -5.08 12.62
N ALA A 3 -29.78 -3.79 12.30
CA ALA A 3 -29.00 -3.18 11.21
C ALA A 3 -27.51 -2.94 11.51
N MET A 4 -27.10 -2.93 12.78
CA MET A 4 -25.70 -2.67 13.17
C MET A 4 -24.78 -3.90 13.06
N SER A 5 -25.30 -5.13 13.19
CA SER A 5 -24.47 -6.34 13.06
C SER A 5 -24.11 -6.66 11.61
N ASP A 6 -25.00 -6.34 10.68
CA ASP A 6 -24.83 -6.66 9.26
C ASP A 6 -23.83 -5.72 8.58
N ALA A 7 -23.79 -4.45 8.99
CA ALA A 7 -22.81 -3.47 8.51
C ALA A 7 -21.38 -3.81 8.95
N ASP A 8 -21.20 -4.26 10.20
CA ASP A 8 -19.89 -4.65 10.73
C ASP A 8 -19.38 -5.93 10.07
N GLY A 9 -20.28 -6.89 9.78
CA GLY A 9 -19.98 -8.09 9.00
C GLY A 9 -19.53 -7.78 7.56
N ALA A 10 -20.23 -6.87 6.88
CA ALA A 10 -19.87 -6.45 5.52
C ALA A 10 -18.53 -5.70 5.46
N ALA A 11 -18.29 -4.79 6.42
CA ALA A 11 -17.03 -4.07 6.54
C ALA A 11 -15.84 -5.02 6.78
N ARG A 12 -16.03 -6.01 7.64
CA ARG A 12 -15.01 -7.04 7.91
C ARG A 12 -14.74 -7.91 6.69
N ALA A 13 -15.77 -8.35 5.97
CA ALA A 13 -15.61 -9.15 4.75
C ALA A 13 -14.83 -8.38 3.67
N ARG A 14 -15.12 -7.08 3.53
CA ARG A 14 -14.38 -6.18 2.65
C ARG A 14 -12.91 -6.09 3.03
N ALA A 15 -12.58 -5.80 4.29
CA ALA A 15 -11.20 -5.72 4.75
C ALA A 15 -10.40 -7.01 4.51
N VAL A 16 -11.05 -8.17 4.68
CA VAL A 16 -10.45 -9.48 4.40
C VAL A 16 -10.15 -9.66 2.90
N ALA A 17 -11.07 -9.27 2.02
CA ALA A 17 -10.87 -9.34 0.57
C ALA A 17 -9.75 -8.40 0.08
N GLU A 18 -9.72 -7.16 0.59
CA GLU A 18 -8.70 -6.14 0.27
C GLU A 18 -7.30 -6.59 0.72
N PHE A 19 -7.20 -7.14 1.94
CA PHE A 19 -5.94 -7.73 2.44
C PHE A 19 -5.48 -8.91 1.56
N GLY A 20 -6.39 -9.82 1.23
CA GLY A 20 -6.09 -11.00 0.40
C GLY A 20 -5.53 -10.61 -0.97
N ALA A 21 -6.18 -9.67 -1.65
CA ALA A 21 -5.74 -9.14 -2.94
C ALA A 21 -4.35 -8.50 -2.86
N THR A 22 -4.11 -7.70 -1.81
CA THR A 22 -2.80 -7.09 -1.55
C THR A 22 -1.70 -8.15 -1.34
N LEU A 23 -1.97 -9.17 -0.52
CA LEU A 23 -1.00 -10.24 -0.27
C LEU A 23 -0.66 -11.00 -1.56
N ARG A 24 -1.68 -11.29 -2.38
CA ARG A 24 -1.50 -11.92 -3.69
C ARG A 24 -0.61 -11.08 -4.60
N LEU A 25 -0.88 -9.77 -4.68
CA LEU A 25 -0.09 -8.82 -5.48
C LEU A 25 1.38 -8.85 -5.04
N LEU A 26 1.66 -8.65 -3.75
CA LEU A 26 3.03 -8.66 -3.22
C LEU A 26 3.75 -10.00 -3.45
N ARG A 27 3.04 -11.13 -3.30
CA ARG A 27 3.61 -12.46 -3.55
C ARG A 27 4.01 -12.64 -5.02
N VAL A 28 3.12 -12.28 -5.95
CA VAL A 28 3.36 -12.42 -7.39
C VAL A 28 4.54 -11.56 -7.82
N GLU A 29 4.60 -10.31 -7.34
CA GLU A 29 5.69 -9.38 -7.66
C GLU A 29 7.02 -9.73 -7.01
N ALA A 30 6.99 -10.50 -5.91
CA ALA A 30 8.19 -11.11 -5.35
C ALA A 30 8.67 -12.35 -6.15
N GLY A 31 7.98 -12.69 -7.25
CA GLY A 31 8.29 -13.87 -8.08
C GLY A 31 7.98 -15.20 -7.40
N LEU A 32 7.17 -15.21 -6.33
CA LEU A 32 6.89 -16.41 -5.56
C LEU A 32 5.60 -17.09 -6.04
N SER A 33 5.69 -18.38 -6.34
CA SER A 33 4.49 -19.20 -6.48
C SER A 33 3.80 -19.35 -5.12
N LEU A 34 2.49 -19.62 -5.15
CA LEU A 34 1.70 -19.85 -3.94
C LEU A 34 2.26 -21.04 -3.13
N ARG A 35 2.70 -22.11 -3.80
CA ARG A 35 3.34 -23.26 -3.16
C ARG A 35 4.68 -22.91 -2.52
N ALA A 36 5.49 -22.08 -3.19
CA ALA A 36 6.79 -21.66 -2.67
C ALA A 36 6.63 -20.82 -1.39
N LEU A 37 5.72 -19.83 -1.40
CA LEU A 37 5.47 -19.02 -0.19
C LEU A 37 4.91 -19.88 0.95
N ALA A 38 3.92 -20.73 0.67
CA ALA A 38 3.32 -21.60 1.67
C ALA A 38 4.36 -22.54 2.33
N HIS A 39 5.26 -23.12 1.54
CA HIS A 39 6.36 -23.95 2.05
C HIS A 39 7.31 -23.15 2.95
N ARG A 40 7.72 -21.94 2.53
CA ARG A 40 8.63 -21.07 3.30
C ARG A 40 8.09 -20.70 4.69
N ILE A 41 6.78 -20.52 4.81
CA ILE A 41 6.13 -20.12 6.07
C ILE A 41 5.49 -21.31 6.82
N GLY A 42 5.69 -22.54 6.36
CA GLY A 42 5.21 -23.75 7.04
C GLY A 42 3.68 -23.93 7.05
N VAL A 43 2.97 -23.49 6.01
CA VAL A 43 1.51 -23.65 5.87
C VAL A 43 1.12 -24.37 4.57
N SER A 44 -0.15 -24.75 4.44
CA SER A 44 -0.64 -25.34 3.20
C SER A 44 -0.91 -24.28 2.13
N SER A 45 -0.68 -24.63 0.86
CA SER A 45 -1.07 -23.78 -0.27
C SER A 45 -2.59 -23.54 -0.33
N ALA A 46 -3.40 -24.50 0.12
CA ALA A 46 -4.85 -24.31 0.21
C ALA A 46 -5.23 -23.21 1.21
N TYR A 47 -4.55 -23.13 2.36
CA TYR A 47 -4.75 -22.05 3.33
C TYR A 47 -4.39 -20.69 2.74
N LEU A 48 -3.17 -20.56 2.18
CA LEU A 48 -2.71 -19.31 1.61
C LEU A 48 -3.59 -18.84 0.43
N SER A 49 -4.09 -19.78 -0.38
CA SER A 49 -5.06 -19.48 -1.43
C SER A 49 -6.36 -18.90 -0.87
N ARG A 50 -6.93 -19.47 0.20
CA ARG A 50 -8.14 -18.91 0.82
C ARG A 50 -7.90 -17.50 1.39
N VAL A 51 -6.75 -17.27 2.01
CA VAL A 51 -6.37 -15.92 2.49
C VAL A 51 -6.32 -14.94 1.32
N GLU A 52 -5.61 -15.27 0.24
CA GLU A 52 -5.45 -14.39 -0.94
C GLU A 52 -6.75 -14.07 -1.68
N HIS A 53 -7.74 -14.95 -1.60
CA HIS A 53 -9.07 -14.74 -2.18
C HIS A 53 -10.10 -14.17 -1.19
N GLY A 54 -9.67 -13.81 0.03
CA GLY A 54 -10.55 -13.23 1.05
C GLY A 54 -11.56 -14.22 1.65
N HIS A 55 -11.28 -15.53 1.57
CA HIS A 55 -12.12 -16.60 2.12
C HIS A 55 -11.66 -17.08 3.50
N ASP A 56 -10.56 -16.54 4.03
CA ASP A 56 -10.04 -16.85 5.36
C ASP A 56 -9.76 -15.54 6.11
N ALA A 57 -9.71 -15.60 7.44
CA ALA A 57 -9.41 -14.42 8.23
C ALA A 57 -7.97 -13.92 7.94
N ILE A 58 -7.75 -12.63 8.20
CA ILE A 58 -6.41 -12.04 8.17
C ILE A 58 -5.49 -12.89 9.08
N PRO A 59 -4.30 -13.31 8.60
CA PRO A 59 -3.38 -14.12 9.38
C PRO A 59 -2.96 -13.47 10.69
N THR A 60 -2.53 -14.31 11.65
CA THR A 60 -2.03 -13.84 12.95
C THR A 60 -0.76 -13.00 12.81
N PRO A 61 -0.42 -12.13 13.79
CA PRO A 61 0.79 -11.31 13.76
C PRO A 61 2.09 -12.09 13.46
N ASP A 62 2.25 -13.27 14.06
CA ASP A 62 3.41 -14.14 13.84
C ASP A 62 3.45 -14.67 12.39
N ARG A 63 2.29 -15.02 11.82
CA ARG A 63 2.20 -15.42 10.41
C ARG A 63 2.48 -14.26 9.47
N LEU A 64 1.96 -13.07 9.76
CA LEU A 64 2.25 -11.86 8.97
C LEU A 64 3.76 -11.54 8.99
N THR A 65 4.39 -11.68 10.15
CA THR A 65 5.85 -11.53 10.29
C THR A 65 6.61 -12.55 9.45
N ALA A 66 6.20 -13.82 9.47
CA ALA A 66 6.80 -14.87 8.65
C ALA A 66 6.62 -14.62 7.14
N ILE A 67 5.43 -14.19 6.72
CA ILE A 67 5.14 -13.81 5.33
C ILE A 67 6.02 -12.62 4.91
N ALA A 68 6.13 -11.59 5.75
CA ALA A 68 6.94 -10.41 5.45
C ALA A 68 8.41 -10.78 5.25
N GLY A 69 8.96 -11.61 6.15
CA GLY A 69 10.32 -12.13 6.00
C GLY A 69 10.52 -12.96 4.73
N ALA A 70 9.53 -13.78 4.35
CA ALA A 70 9.60 -14.57 3.12
C ALA A 70 9.52 -13.73 1.83
N LEU A 71 8.93 -12.53 1.91
CA LEU A 71 8.82 -11.54 0.84
C LEU A 71 9.95 -10.49 0.85
N ASP A 72 10.91 -10.59 1.79
CA ASP A 72 11.96 -9.58 2.02
C ASP A 72 11.40 -8.16 2.29
N LEU A 73 10.31 -8.10 3.05
CA LEU A 73 9.65 -6.87 3.47
C LEU A 73 9.78 -6.64 4.99
N PRO A 74 9.80 -5.38 5.46
CA PRO A 74 9.69 -5.08 6.89
C PRO A 74 8.36 -5.63 7.48
N PRO A 75 8.38 -6.32 8.64
CA PRO A 75 7.15 -6.87 9.25
C PRO A 75 6.04 -5.84 9.47
N ALA A 76 6.41 -4.61 9.83
CA ALA A 76 5.49 -3.50 10.04
C ALA A 76 4.50 -3.34 8.87
N VAL A 77 4.99 -3.49 7.63
CA VAL A 77 4.17 -3.36 6.41
C VAL A 77 2.96 -4.30 6.43
N LEU A 78 3.18 -5.60 6.63
CA LEU A 78 2.09 -6.58 6.60
C LEU A 78 1.22 -6.54 7.86
N LEU A 79 1.84 -6.25 9.01
CA LEU A 79 1.13 -6.09 10.27
C LEU A 79 0.14 -4.94 10.21
N GLU A 80 0.59 -3.79 9.73
CA GLU A 80 -0.27 -2.66 9.46
C GLU A 80 -1.33 -3.07 8.44
N LEU A 81 -0.95 -3.75 7.33
CA LEU A 81 -1.91 -4.27 6.34
C LEU A 81 -3.04 -5.11 6.96
N GLY A 82 -2.73 -5.87 8.00
CA GLY A 82 -3.69 -6.68 8.74
C GLY A 82 -4.36 -6.04 9.95
N HIS A 83 -4.16 -4.73 10.21
CA HIS A 83 -4.54 -4.06 11.46
C HIS A 83 -4.01 -4.78 12.72
N GLN A 84 -2.86 -5.43 12.60
CA GLN A 84 -2.20 -6.14 13.67
C GLN A 84 -1.11 -5.28 14.31
N VAL A 85 -1.00 -5.37 15.63
CA VAL A 85 0.13 -4.79 16.37
C VAL A 85 1.31 -5.76 16.27
N GLU A 86 2.51 -5.23 16.08
CA GLU A 86 3.73 -6.04 16.05
C GLU A 86 3.87 -6.86 17.34
N PRO A 87 4.21 -8.17 17.25
CA PRO A 87 4.35 -9.01 18.45
C PRO A 87 5.30 -8.40 19.48
N LEU A 88 6.32 -7.69 19.04
CA LEU A 88 7.24 -6.98 19.90
C LEU A 88 6.57 -5.86 20.69
N VAL A 89 5.73 -5.03 20.05
CA VAL A 89 4.98 -3.96 20.71
C VAL A 89 4.01 -4.57 21.73
N SER A 90 3.28 -5.62 21.36
CA SER A 90 2.38 -6.31 22.29
C SER A 90 3.11 -6.84 23.52
N ARG A 91 4.22 -7.57 23.33
CA ARG A 91 5.07 -8.07 24.43
C ARG A 91 5.65 -6.93 25.28
N TYR A 92 6.01 -5.80 24.66
CA TYR A 92 6.51 -4.63 25.37
C TYR A 92 5.43 -3.99 26.25
N LEU A 93 4.24 -3.76 25.70
CA LEU A 93 3.10 -3.21 26.43
C LEU A 93 2.68 -4.13 27.59
N GLU A 94 2.77 -5.45 27.42
CA GLU A 94 2.55 -6.42 28.50
C GLU A 94 3.59 -6.28 29.61
N ARG A 95 4.87 -6.14 29.26
CA ARG A 95 5.98 -6.03 30.22
C ARG A 95 6.07 -4.67 30.91
N VAL A 96 5.61 -3.60 30.25
CA VAL A 96 5.80 -2.21 30.72
C VAL A 96 4.44 -1.50 30.83
N PRO A 97 3.77 -1.57 32.00
CA PRO A 97 2.45 -0.96 32.20
C PRO A 97 2.40 0.56 31.96
N SER A 98 3.49 1.28 32.25
CA SER A 98 3.61 2.72 31.98
C SER A 98 3.56 3.04 30.49
N ALA A 99 4.04 2.14 29.62
CA ALA A 99 3.93 2.30 28.17
C ALA A 99 2.46 2.21 27.71
N LYS A 100 1.67 1.28 28.28
CA LYS A 100 0.22 1.22 28.03
C LYS A 100 -0.47 2.52 28.44
N ALA A 101 -0.13 3.05 29.63
CA ALA A 101 -0.69 4.32 30.10
C ALA A 101 -0.35 5.48 29.15
N LEU A 102 0.89 5.56 28.66
CA LEU A 102 1.29 6.55 27.67
C LEU A 102 0.48 6.41 26.37
N CYS A 103 0.33 5.21 25.82
CA CYS A 103 -0.48 4.97 24.62
C CYS A 103 -1.93 5.43 24.80
N VAL A 104 -2.54 5.17 25.97
CA VAL A 104 -3.88 5.65 26.31
C VAL A 104 -3.93 7.17 26.35
N GLU A 105 -2.92 7.83 26.93
CA GLU A 105 -2.85 9.28 26.99
C GLU A 105 -2.66 9.94 25.62
N LEU A 106 -1.89 9.31 24.73
CA LEU A 106 -1.76 9.73 23.32
C LEU A 106 -3.10 9.58 22.59
N ALA A 107 -3.79 8.45 22.77
CA ALA A 107 -5.09 8.19 22.16
C ALA A 107 -6.18 9.15 22.65
N ARG A 108 -6.25 9.42 23.97
CA ARG A 108 -7.22 10.37 24.56
C ARG A 108 -7.06 11.80 24.05
N ARG A 109 -5.83 12.21 23.74
CA ARG A 109 -5.53 13.52 23.17
C ARG A 109 -5.68 13.56 21.65
N ASN A 110 -5.95 12.41 21.02
CA ASN A 110 -6.15 12.26 19.58
C ASN A 110 -5.03 12.94 18.77
N LEU A 111 -3.77 12.65 19.11
CA LEU A 111 -2.63 13.26 18.42
C LEU A 111 -2.67 12.91 16.93
N SER A 112 -2.49 13.93 16.09
CA SER A 112 -2.37 13.76 14.64
C SER A 112 -1.02 13.15 14.25
N GLY A 113 -0.93 12.62 13.02
CA GLY A 113 0.33 12.10 12.47
C GLY A 113 1.53 13.07 12.63
N PRO A 114 1.40 14.35 12.25
CA PRO A 114 2.46 15.35 12.47
C PRO A 114 2.82 15.56 13.95
N GLN A 115 1.85 15.46 14.87
CA GLN A 115 2.11 15.57 16.31
C GLN A 115 2.84 14.32 16.84
N LEU A 116 2.42 13.13 16.40
CA LEU A 116 3.12 11.87 16.71
C LEU A 116 4.54 11.85 16.15
N ALA A 117 4.76 12.38 14.94
CA ALA A 117 6.10 12.53 14.37
C ALA A 117 7.02 13.40 15.24
N ARG A 118 6.48 14.46 15.88
CA ARG A 118 7.23 15.27 16.85
C ARG A 118 7.56 14.49 18.13
N VAL A 119 6.64 13.68 18.63
CA VAL A 119 6.88 12.79 19.78
C VAL A 119 7.97 11.77 19.42
N LYS A 120 7.89 11.18 18.23
CA LYS A 120 8.90 10.25 17.72
C LYS A 120 10.27 10.92 17.62
N ALA A 121 10.35 12.13 17.07
CA ALA A 121 11.61 12.88 16.98
C ALA A 121 12.23 13.17 18.36
N PHE A 122 11.40 13.49 19.36
CA PHE A 122 11.85 13.62 20.74
C PHE A 122 12.40 12.29 21.29
N ILE A 123 11.70 11.18 21.07
CA ILE A 123 12.17 9.85 21.49
C ILE A 123 13.50 9.51 20.83
N ASP A 124 13.63 9.72 19.52
CA ASP A 124 14.85 9.42 18.77
C ASP A 124 16.05 10.25 19.27
N ALA A 125 15.82 11.50 19.69
CA ALA A 125 16.85 12.40 20.22
C ALA A 125 17.30 12.04 21.64
N GLU A 126 16.34 11.75 22.53
CA GLU A 126 16.61 11.47 23.95
C GLU A 126 17.00 10.01 24.21
N PHE A 127 16.47 9.09 23.40
CA PHE A 127 16.63 7.63 23.53
C PHE A 127 17.08 7.02 22.20
N PRO A 128 18.32 7.29 21.76
CA PRO A 128 18.81 6.81 20.47
C PRO A 128 18.72 5.29 20.41
N ALA A 129 18.18 4.78 19.29
CA ALA A 129 18.01 3.36 19.09
C ALA A 129 19.38 2.65 19.20
N SER A 130 19.43 1.54 19.94
CA SER A 130 20.52 0.58 19.74
C SER A 130 20.49 0.14 18.28
N ALA A 131 21.64 0.11 17.61
CA ALA A 131 21.77 -0.18 16.18
C ALA A 131 21.06 -1.47 15.72
N ALA A 132 20.68 -2.36 16.66
CA ALA A 132 19.89 -3.55 16.43
C ALA A 132 18.40 -3.30 16.07
N PHE A 133 17.86 -2.10 16.29
CA PHE A 133 16.43 -1.78 16.07
C PHE A 133 16.19 -0.78 14.92
N GLY A 134 17.19 -0.57 14.06
CA GLY A 134 17.11 0.32 12.91
C GLY A 134 16.56 -0.39 11.67
N GLY A 135 15.25 -0.60 11.61
CA GLY A 135 14.61 -0.82 10.31
C GLY A 135 14.85 0.41 9.44
N ARG A 136 15.45 0.25 8.25
CA ARG A 136 15.56 1.35 7.28
C ARG A 136 14.13 1.84 6.98
N PRO A 137 13.85 3.16 7.03
CA PRO A 137 12.51 3.66 6.78
C PRO A 137 12.01 3.15 5.43
N ALA A 138 10.76 2.66 5.40
CA ALA A 138 10.16 2.17 4.17
C ALA A 138 10.18 3.28 3.11
N ARG A 139 10.43 2.90 1.85
CA ARG A 139 10.30 3.82 0.71
C ARG A 139 8.95 4.55 0.75
N ARG A 140 8.96 5.83 0.35
CA ARG A 140 7.78 6.69 0.27
C ARG A 140 7.46 7.01 -1.19
N LEU A 141 6.17 7.00 -1.53
CA LEU A 141 5.67 7.35 -2.86
C LEU A 141 5.89 8.82 -3.16
N CYS A 142 5.71 9.72 -2.18
CA CYS A 142 5.90 11.15 -2.39
C CYS A 142 7.32 11.52 -2.88
N GLU A 143 8.33 10.72 -2.56
CA GLU A 143 9.72 10.91 -2.99
C GLU A 143 9.94 10.66 -4.49
N LEU A 144 9.00 10.00 -5.17
CA LEU A 144 9.05 9.70 -6.61
C LEU A 144 8.23 10.69 -7.46
N LEU A 145 7.45 11.56 -6.82
CA LEU A 145 6.50 12.44 -7.49
C LEU A 145 7.10 13.83 -7.71
N THR A 146 6.82 14.37 -8.88
CA THR A 146 6.95 15.80 -9.21
C THR A 146 5.57 16.31 -9.63
N PRO A 147 5.32 17.63 -9.70
CA PRO A 147 4.04 18.15 -10.17
C PRO A 147 3.62 17.59 -11.53
N GLU A 148 4.56 17.30 -12.43
CA GLU A 148 4.31 16.76 -13.76
C GLU A 148 3.89 15.29 -13.75
N ARG A 149 4.20 14.57 -12.67
CA ARG A 149 3.83 13.16 -12.42
C ARG A 149 2.56 13.02 -11.59
N VAL A 150 1.86 14.13 -11.36
CA VAL A 150 0.55 14.12 -10.73
C VAL A 150 -0.50 14.56 -11.75
N VAL A 151 -1.53 13.73 -11.90
CA VAL A 151 -2.67 14.00 -12.77
C VAL A 151 -3.90 14.15 -11.89
N LEU A 152 -4.49 15.34 -11.88
CA LEU A 152 -5.68 15.62 -11.11
C LEU A 152 -6.93 15.51 -11.96
N HIS A 153 -7.99 14.93 -11.38
CA HIS A 153 -9.34 14.90 -11.95
C HIS A 153 -9.35 14.43 -13.41
N LEU A 154 -8.64 13.34 -13.70
CA LEU A 154 -8.59 12.75 -15.02
C LEU A 154 -9.99 12.25 -15.41
N SER A 155 -10.46 12.69 -16.57
CA SER A 155 -11.61 12.08 -17.25
C SER A 155 -11.12 10.91 -18.10
N CYS A 156 -11.64 9.73 -17.82
CA CYS A 156 -11.31 8.48 -18.51
C CYS A 156 -12.56 7.58 -18.60
N ALA A 157 -12.61 6.71 -19.60
CA ALA A 157 -13.65 5.71 -19.76
C ALA A 157 -13.27 4.36 -19.12
N ASP A 158 -11.97 4.04 -19.09
CA ASP A 158 -11.44 2.77 -18.61
C ASP A 158 -10.03 2.91 -17.99
N ILE A 159 -9.43 1.78 -17.60
CA ILE A 159 -8.09 1.76 -16.99
C ILE A 159 -7.01 2.05 -18.04
N GLU A 160 -7.23 1.64 -19.29
CA GLU A 160 -6.35 1.91 -20.44
C GLU A 160 -6.07 3.41 -20.59
N ASP A 161 -7.09 4.26 -20.56
CA ASP A 161 -6.94 5.71 -20.63
C ASP A 161 -6.00 6.26 -19.52
N VAL A 162 -6.14 5.75 -18.29
CA VAL A 162 -5.30 6.16 -17.15
C VAL A 162 -3.85 5.72 -17.37
N ILE A 163 -3.64 4.51 -17.87
CA ILE A 163 -2.31 3.96 -18.14
C ILE A 163 -1.63 4.74 -19.27
N ASP A 164 -2.33 5.09 -20.34
CA ASP A 164 -1.77 5.85 -21.46
C ASP A 164 -1.32 7.25 -21.03
N VAL A 165 -2.14 7.94 -20.21
CA VAL A 165 -1.77 9.23 -19.64
C VAL A 165 -0.57 9.09 -18.70
N ALA A 166 -0.58 8.09 -17.81
CA ALA A 166 0.52 7.87 -16.88
C ALA A 166 1.83 7.52 -17.61
N ALA A 167 1.79 6.65 -18.61
CA ALA A 167 2.95 6.28 -19.41
C ALA A 167 3.56 7.50 -20.13
N SER A 168 2.71 8.43 -20.61
CA SER A 168 3.16 9.69 -21.20
C SER A 168 3.85 10.61 -20.19
N ARG A 169 3.46 10.58 -18.90
CA ARG A 169 4.15 11.30 -17.82
C ARG A 169 5.44 10.62 -17.37
N LEU A 170 5.50 9.29 -17.45
CA LEU A 170 6.68 8.50 -17.09
C LEU A 170 7.79 8.58 -18.15
N ALA A 171 7.41 8.73 -19.43
CA ALA A 171 8.31 8.83 -20.56
C ALA A 171 8.04 10.10 -21.40
N PRO A 172 8.43 11.29 -20.92
CA PRO A 172 8.33 12.52 -21.71
C PRO A 172 9.17 12.45 -23.00
N PRO A 173 8.90 13.30 -24.00
CA PRO A 173 9.64 13.31 -25.27
C PRO A 173 11.15 13.36 -25.07
N GLY A 174 11.88 12.46 -25.75
CA GLY A 174 13.34 12.30 -25.58
C GLY A 174 13.77 11.28 -24.53
N SER A 175 12.82 10.63 -23.85
CA SER A 175 13.11 9.47 -22.98
C SER A 175 13.65 8.29 -23.78
N VAL A 176 14.50 7.48 -23.13
CA VAL A 176 15.06 6.25 -23.72
C VAL A 176 13.97 5.24 -24.07
N LEU A 177 12.96 5.12 -23.22
CA LEU A 177 11.78 4.28 -23.46
C LEU A 177 10.63 5.13 -23.99
N ALA A 178 9.89 4.58 -24.96
CA ALA A 178 8.68 5.20 -25.47
C ALA A 178 7.52 5.00 -24.50
N ALA A 179 6.65 6.02 -24.38
CA ALA A 179 5.43 5.93 -23.59
C ALA A 179 4.54 4.75 -24.02
N SER A 180 4.45 4.47 -25.32
CA SER A 180 3.68 3.32 -25.84
C SER A 180 4.22 1.97 -25.34
N THR A 181 5.53 1.81 -25.22
CA THR A 181 6.14 0.59 -24.66
C THR A 181 5.80 0.43 -23.18
N LEU A 182 5.88 1.51 -22.40
CA LEU A 182 5.49 1.49 -20.98
C LEU A 182 4.00 1.15 -20.83
N ALA A 183 3.12 1.81 -21.58
CA ALA A 183 1.69 1.56 -21.54
C ALA A 183 1.34 0.10 -21.87
N GLN A 184 1.96 -0.46 -22.92
CA GLN A 184 1.75 -1.85 -23.33
C GLN A 184 2.13 -2.85 -22.23
N GLU A 185 3.28 -2.67 -21.57
CA GLU A 185 3.71 -3.58 -20.50
C GLU A 185 2.85 -3.45 -19.24
N ILE A 186 2.46 -2.23 -18.86
CA ILE A 186 1.55 -2.00 -17.73
C ILE A 186 0.18 -2.64 -18.02
N LEU A 187 -0.36 -2.46 -19.23
CA LEU A 187 -1.63 -3.06 -19.63
C LEU A 187 -1.57 -4.58 -19.71
N ARG A 188 -0.48 -5.14 -20.23
CA ARG A 188 -0.26 -6.59 -20.23
C ARG A 188 -0.33 -7.12 -18.80
N ARG A 189 0.34 -6.46 -17.86
CA ARG A 189 0.36 -6.85 -16.44
C ARG A 189 -1.01 -6.71 -15.77
N GLU A 190 -1.75 -5.65 -16.07
CA GLU A 190 -3.11 -5.43 -15.54
C GLU A 190 -4.08 -6.54 -15.99
N ARG A 191 -4.00 -6.94 -17.27
CA ARG A 191 -4.85 -8.00 -17.85
C ARG A 191 -4.53 -9.39 -17.30
N GLU A 192 -3.27 -9.66 -16.96
CA GLU A 192 -2.86 -10.94 -16.36
C GLU A 192 -3.38 -11.11 -14.93
N SER A 193 -3.32 -10.04 -14.13
CA SER A 193 -3.89 -10.04 -12.80
C SER A 193 -4.20 -8.60 -12.39
N PRO A 194 -5.50 -8.25 -12.21
CA PRO A 194 -5.91 -6.91 -11.84
C PRO A 194 -5.17 -6.37 -10.62
N THR A 195 -4.90 -5.06 -10.62
CA THR A 195 -4.11 -4.40 -9.57
C THR A 195 -4.94 -3.51 -8.64
N ALA A 196 -6.27 -3.64 -8.71
CA ALA A 196 -7.16 -3.02 -7.73
C ALA A 196 -6.88 -3.58 -6.32
N LEU A 197 -6.68 -2.68 -5.35
CA LEU A 197 -6.36 -3.02 -3.96
C LEU A 197 -7.58 -2.90 -3.03
N GLY A 198 -8.61 -2.18 -3.48
CA GLY A 198 -9.79 -1.84 -2.70
C GLY A 198 -9.84 -0.36 -2.33
N ASN A 199 -10.93 0.07 -1.68
CA ASN A 199 -11.16 1.47 -1.27
C ASN A 199 -10.84 2.52 -2.36
N GLY A 200 -11.14 2.18 -3.62
CA GLY A 200 -10.95 3.06 -4.76
C GLY A 200 -9.50 3.26 -5.21
N VAL A 201 -8.57 2.42 -4.78
CA VAL A 201 -7.16 2.48 -5.19
C VAL A 201 -6.79 1.32 -6.12
N ALA A 202 -6.09 1.62 -7.20
CA ALA A 202 -5.40 0.65 -8.04
C ALA A 202 -3.91 1.00 -8.18
N VAL A 203 -3.09 -0.01 -8.43
CA VAL A 203 -1.64 0.15 -8.60
C VAL A 203 -1.15 -0.50 -9.90
N PRO A 204 -1.53 0.00 -11.10
CA PRO A 204 -0.99 -0.55 -12.35
C PRO A 204 0.52 -0.42 -12.36
N HIS A 205 1.23 -1.51 -12.64
CA HIS A 205 2.68 -1.52 -12.57
C HIS A 205 3.32 -2.42 -13.62
N ALA A 206 4.57 -2.14 -13.96
CA ALA A 206 5.37 -3.01 -14.81
C ALA A 206 6.86 -2.98 -14.48
N ILE A 207 7.50 -4.14 -14.65
CA ILE A 207 8.95 -4.26 -14.70
C ILE A 207 9.35 -4.18 -16.17
N VAL A 208 10.01 -3.10 -16.57
CA VAL A 208 10.39 -2.83 -17.96
C VAL A 208 11.90 -2.59 -18.03
N PRO A 209 12.67 -3.47 -18.70
CA PRO A 209 14.12 -3.28 -18.85
C PRO A 209 14.48 -1.89 -19.37
N GLY A 210 15.38 -1.19 -18.68
CA GLY A 210 15.78 0.18 -19.00
C GLY A 210 14.90 1.28 -18.40
N ALA A 211 13.80 0.95 -17.70
CA ALA A 211 12.98 1.93 -17.00
C ALA A 211 13.65 2.34 -15.68
N CYS A 212 13.65 3.64 -15.38
CA CYS A 212 13.98 4.09 -14.03
C CYS A 212 12.80 3.82 -13.09
N LEU A 213 13.09 3.60 -11.81
CA LEU A 213 12.05 3.53 -10.78
C LEU A 213 11.31 4.87 -10.73
N ALA A 214 10.02 4.87 -11.09
CA ALA A 214 9.21 6.07 -11.17
C ALA A 214 7.74 5.77 -10.88
N ALA A 215 7.01 6.80 -10.45
CA ALA A 215 5.61 6.73 -10.11
C ALA A 215 4.84 7.89 -10.76
N VAL A 216 3.57 7.64 -11.10
CA VAL A 216 2.57 8.67 -11.39
C VAL A 216 1.41 8.47 -10.45
N LEU A 217 0.90 9.57 -9.89
CA LEU A 217 -0.33 9.55 -9.13
C LEU A 217 -1.44 10.22 -9.92
N ALA A 218 -2.51 9.48 -10.22
CA ALA A 218 -3.66 10.00 -10.95
C ALA A 218 -4.93 9.89 -10.09
N THR A 219 -5.67 10.98 -9.99
CA THR A 219 -7.02 11.01 -9.40
C THR A 219 -8.04 11.16 -10.52
N LEU A 220 -9.20 10.51 -10.39
CA LEU A 220 -10.24 10.56 -11.41
C LEU A 220 -11.29 11.64 -11.10
N ALA A 221 -11.78 12.29 -12.15
CA ALA A 221 -12.91 13.22 -12.06
C ALA A 221 -14.20 12.49 -11.64
N GLU A 222 -14.46 11.34 -12.27
CA GLU A 222 -15.56 10.44 -11.94
C GLU A 222 -15.02 9.07 -11.54
N PRO A 223 -15.57 8.40 -10.51
CA PRO A 223 -15.14 7.05 -10.13
C PRO A 223 -15.36 6.04 -11.26
N LEU A 224 -14.34 5.24 -11.55
CA LEU A 224 -14.41 4.18 -12.54
C LEU A 224 -15.02 2.90 -11.92
N ALA A 225 -16.21 2.53 -12.38
CA ALA A 225 -16.96 1.39 -11.88
C ALA A 225 -16.49 0.07 -12.53
N VAL A 226 -15.47 -0.55 -11.94
CA VAL A 226 -14.96 -1.87 -12.32
C VAL A 226 -14.99 -2.84 -11.14
N PRO A 227 -14.93 -4.17 -11.36
CA PRO A 227 -14.81 -5.14 -10.27
C PRO A 227 -13.53 -4.91 -9.47
N THR A 228 -13.66 -4.65 -8.16
CA THR A 228 -12.53 -4.46 -7.24
C THR A 228 -12.70 -5.32 -5.99
N PRO A 229 -11.60 -5.65 -5.29
CA PRO A 229 -11.69 -6.18 -3.93
C PRO A 229 -12.48 -5.21 -3.06
N GLY A 230 -13.51 -5.70 -2.36
CA GLY A 230 -14.36 -4.84 -1.53
C GLY A 230 -15.44 -4.03 -2.27
N GLY A 231 -15.44 -4.02 -3.60
CA GLY A 231 -16.51 -3.48 -4.44
C GLY A 231 -16.58 -1.95 -4.57
N ALA A 232 -15.60 -1.21 -4.07
CA ALA A 232 -15.56 0.24 -4.25
C ALA A 232 -15.04 0.63 -5.66
N PRO A 233 -15.66 1.61 -6.34
CA PRO A 233 -15.20 2.07 -7.63
C PRO A 233 -13.82 2.74 -7.52
N LEU A 234 -13.00 2.62 -8.56
CA LEU A 234 -11.65 3.18 -8.59
C LEU A 234 -11.70 4.70 -8.73
N ARG A 235 -10.81 5.39 -7.99
CA ARG A 235 -10.72 6.85 -7.97
C ARG A 235 -9.27 7.35 -7.94
N LEU A 236 -8.36 6.54 -7.42
CA LEU A 236 -6.93 6.84 -7.29
C LEU A 236 -6.11 5.73 -7.96
N PHE A 237 -5.16 6.13 -8.79
CA PHE A 237 -4.22 5.24 -9.44
C PHE A 237 -2.80 5.62 -9.03
N VAL A 238 -2.04 4.64 -8.55
CA VAL A 238 -0.60 4.73 -8.30
C VAL A 238 0.07 3.92 -9.41
N VAL A 239 0.48 4.56 -10.50
CA VAL A 239 1.11 3.86 -11.63
C VAL A 239 2.62 3.78 -11.42
N LEU A 240 3.19 2.58 -11.42
CA LEU A 240 4.60 2.34 -11.09
C LEU A 240 5.36 1.65 -12.21
N VAL A 241 6.59 2.06 -12.46
CA VAL A 241 7.52 1.35 -13.37
C VAL A 241 8.88 1.21 -12.72
N CYS A 242 9.58 0.13 -13.04
CA CYS A 242 10.97 -0.10 -12.61
C CYS A 242 11.72 -0.98 -13.61
N ALA A 243 13.06 -0.93 -13.60
CA ALA A 243 13.91 -1.77 -14.44
C ALA A 243 13.83 -3.25 -14.04
N GLU A 244 13.84 -3.48 -12.73
CA GLU A 244 13.92 -4.78 -12.09
C GLU A 244 13.03 -4.78 -10.86
N GLY A 245 12.43 -5.94 -10.58
CA GLY A 245 11.67 -6.14 -9.35
C GLY A 245 12.58 -6.15 -8.10
N GLY A 246 11.99 -6.54 -6.97
CA GLY A 246 12.71 -6.67 -5.71
C GLY A 246 12.22 -5.69 -4.64
N ARG A 247 12.98 -5.58 -3.55
CA ARG A 247 12.53 -4.95 -2.30
C ARG A 247 12.01 -3.53 -2.47
N ALA A 248 12.73 -2.67 -3.19
CA ALA A 248 12.32 -1.27 -3.37
C ALA A 248 10.97 -1.15 -4.09
N HIS A 249 10.72 -2.00 -5.09
CA HIS A 249 9.45 -2.08 -5.80
C HIS A 249 8.33 -2.58 -4.87
N LEU A 250 8.58 -3.68 -4.15
CA LEU A 250 7.61 -4.25 -3.21
C LEU A 250 7.23 -3.29 -2.07
N GLU A 251 8.18 -2.52 -1.54
CA GLU A 251 7.91 -1.48 -0.53
C GLU A 251 6.96 -0.41 -1.07
N LEU A 252 7.09 0.00 -2.34
CA LEU A 252 6.19 0.99 -2.95
C LEU A 252 4.79 0.43 -3.25
N LEU A 253 4.69 -0.82 -3.69
CA LEU A 253 3.40 -1.52 -3.82
C LEU A 253 2.69 -1.61 -2.46
N ALA A 254 3.44 -1.91 -1.41
CA ALA A 254 2.92 -1.90 -0.05
C ALA A 254 2.45 -0.50 0.41
N GLN A 255 3.12 0.58 0.01
CA GLN A 255 2.61 1.94 0.27
C GLN A 255 1.31 2.21 -0.48
N ALA A 256 1.18 1.80 -1.74
CA ALA A 256 -0.09 1.93 -2.47
C ALA A 256 -1.23 1.16 -1.78
N ALA A 257 -0.94 -0.05 -1.29
CA ALA A 257 -1.90 -0.85 -0.53
C ALA A 257 -2.28 -0.22 0.83
N ARG A 258 -1.34 0.49 1.46
CA ARG A 258 -1.63 1.29 2.65
C ARG A 258 -2.59 2.43 2.33
N LEU A 259 -2.39 3.16 1.23
CA LEU A 259 -3.32 4.22 0.81
C LEU A 259 -4.72 3.67 0.62
N ALA A 260 -4.85 2.49 -0.01
CA ALA A 260 -6.11 1.78 -0.12
C ALA A 260 -6.73 1.56 1.26
N ARG A 261 -6.01 0.91 2.17
CA ARG A 261 -6.58 0.57 3.48
C ARG A 261 -6.90 1.77 4.37
N LEU A 262 -6.17 2.87 4.25
CA LEU A 262 -6.48 4.10 4.97
C LEU A 262 -7.70 4.84 4.39
N GLY A 263 -8.26 4.38 3.26
CA GLY A 263 -9.30 5.10 2.54
C GLY A 263 -8.81 6.44 2.01
N ALA A 264 -7.50 6.56 1.71
CA ALA A 264 -6.86 7.82 1.37
C ALA A 264 -7.31 8.38 0.01
N ALA A 265 -7.95 7.56 -0.84
CA ALA A 265 -8.41 7.96 -2.17
C ALA A 265 -9.29 9.22 -2.12
N ASP A 266 -10.26 9.28 -1.20
CA ASP A 266 -11.18 10.42 -1.13
C ASP A 266 -10.47 11.72 -0.74
N ALA A 267 -9.57 11.65 0.23
CA ALA A 267 -8.78 12.80 0.66
C ALA A 267 -7.84 13.31 -0.43
N LEU A 268 -7.15 12.39 -1.13
CA LEU A 268 -6.23 12.74 -2.22
C LEU A 268 -6.96 13.25 -3.46
N CYS A 269 -8.14 12.70 -3.78
CA CYS A 269 -9.00 13.22 -4.85
C CYS A 269 -9.53 14.64 -4.56
N ALA A 270 -9.54 15.09 -3.30
CA ALA A 270 -9.98 16.46 -2.97
C ALA A 270 -8.89 17.52 -3.23
N ALA A 271 -7.68 17.12 -3.62
CA ALA A 271 -6.61 18.05 -3.94
C ALA A 271 -6.94 18.94 -5.15
N ARG A 272 -6.55 20.21 -5.06
CA ARG A 272 -6.83 21.24 -6.08
C ARG A 272 -5.66 21.47 -7.03
N ASP A 273 -4.45 21.16 -6.58
CA ASP A 273 -3.23 21.27 -7.37
C ASP A 273 -2.23 20.15 -7.01
N PRO A 274 -1.27 19.85 -7.90
CA PRO A 274 -0.28 18.79 -7.67
C PRO A 274 0.53 18.92 -6.39
N ALA A 275 0.87 20.15 -5.99
CA ALA A 275 1.69 20.38 -4.80
C ALA A 275 0.92 20.02 -3.53
N GLN A 276 -0.36 20.41 -3.46
CA GLN A 276 -1.26 20.04 -2.38
C GLN A 276 -1.39 18.51 -2.27
N LEU A 277 -1.56 17.82 -3.40
CA LEU A 277 -1.67 16.36 -3.41
C LEU A 277 -0.39 15.67 -2.89
N ILE A 278 0.79 16.14 -3.32
CA ILE A 278 2.08 15.60 -2.87
C ILE A 278 2.26 15.85 -1.37
N GLU A 279 1.90 17.03 -0.88
CA GLU A 279 1.97 17.36 0.55
C GLU A 279 1.03 16.48 1.38
N GLN A 280 -0.23 16.31 0.95
CA GLN A 280 -1.19 15.43 1.61
C GLN A 280 -0.70 13.98 1.64
N LEU A 281 -0.17 13.47 0.54
CA LEU A 281 0.43 12.14 0.48
C LEU A 281 1.59 12.02 1.49
N ALA A 282 2.49 13.00 1.53
CA ALA A 282 3.60 13.00 2.47
C ALA A 282 3.14 13.02 3.94
N GLN A 283 2.06 13.74 4.25
CA GLN A 283 1.47 13.75 5.59
C GLN A 283 0.86 12.39 5.97
N ILE A 284 0.18 11.73 5.02
CA ILE A 284 -0.38 10.38 5.21
C ILE A 284 0.76 9.38 5.46
N GLU A 285 1.82 9.43 4.65
CA GLU A 285 2.99 8.56 4.80
C GLU A 285 3.77 8.83 6.10
N ALA A 286 3.88 10.08 6.54
CA ALA A 286 4.56 10.45 7.79
C ALA A 286 3.79 10.05 9.05
N GLY A 287 2.45 9.99 8.99
CA GLY A 287 1.61 9.52 10.11
C GLY A 287 1.65 8.01 10.32
N CYS A 288 2.38 7.27 9.47
CA CYS A 288 2.43 5.81 9.42
C CYS A 288 3.83 5.22 9.68
N GLY A 289 4.81 6.05 10.05
CA GLY A 289 6.21 5.64 10.30
C GLY A 289 6.63 5.66 11.76
#